data_AF-A0A844M3Y4-F1
#
_entry.id   AF-A0A844M3Y4-F1
#
_cell.length_a   1.000
_cell.length_b   1.000
_cell.length_c   1.000
_cell.angle_alpha   90.00
_cell.angle_beta   90.00
_cell.angle_gamma   90.00
#
_symmetry.space_group_name_H-M   'P 1'
#
loop_
_entity.id
_entity.type
_entity.pdbx_description
1 polymer ?
#
loop_
_entity_poly.entity_id
_entity_poly.type
_entity_poly.pdbx_seq_one_letter_code
_entity_poly.pdbx_strand_id
1 'polypeptide(L)' 'IKIEKIVTNEYEENTVISQSPSEGEKFNPDGKSNITLSIAVSDTIIMPIVIESTYAEAVNTLTALGIDPHRIKVYAPST' A
#
# COMPACT_ATOMS: atom_id res chain seq x y z
N ILE A 1 -22.94 -2.18 6.45
CA ILE A 1 -21.84 -1.59 5.64
C ILE A 1 -20.56 -2.33 6.00
N LYS A 2 -19.82 -2.79 4.99
CA LYS A 2 -18.52 -3.44 5.14
C LYS A 2 -17.43 -2.53 4.58
N ILE A 3 -16.30 -2.41 5.28
CA ILE A 3 -15.13 -1.65 4.81
C ILE A 3 -14.01 -2.63 4.51
N GLU A 4 -13.42 -2.50 3.32
CA GLU A 4 -12.22 -3.22 2.91
C GLU A 4 -11.09 -2.20 2.72
N LYS A 5 -9.92 -2.45 3.30
CA LYS A 5 -8.77 -1.56 3.21
C LYS A 5 -7.84 -2.05 2.12
N ILE A 6 -7.49 -1.16 1.18
CA ILE A 6 -6.56 -1.45 0.09
C ILE A 6 -5.30 -0.62 0.30
N VAL A 7 -4.17 -1.30 0.50
CA VAL A 7 -2.87 -0.65 0.58
C VAL A 7 -2.47 -0.18 -0.81
N THR A 8 -2.45 1.14 -1.01
CA THR A 8 -2.06 1.74 -2.30
C THR A 8 -1.58 3.17 -2.10
N ASN A 9 -0.70 3.61 -3.00
CA ASN A 9 -0.26 5.00 -3.11
C ASN A 9 -0.77 5.67 -4.40
N GLU A 10 -1.66 5.00 -5.14
CA GLU A 10 -2.28 5.56 -6.37
C GLU A 10 -3.43 6.53 -6.04
N TYR A 11 -3.98 6.46 -4.83
CA TYR A 11 -5.07 7.29 -4.34
C TYR A 11 -4.68 7.93 -3.01
N GLU A 12 -5.21 9.13 -2.74
CA GLU A 12 -5.07 9.79 -1.43
C GLU A 12 -5.64 8.91 -0.31
N GLU A 13 -5.01 8.93 0.86
CA GLU A 13 -5.48 8.15 2.00
C GLU A 13 -6.93 8.50 2.36
N ASN A 14 -7.72 7.50 2.75
CA ASN A 14 -9.16 7.60 3.04
C ASN A 14 -10.06 7.85 1.82
N THR A 15 -9.54 7.71 0.61
CA THR A 15 -10.34 7.74 -0.63
C THR A 15 -11.07 6.43 -0.86
N VAL A 16 -12.36 6.48 -1.23
CA VAL A 16 -13.09 5.29 -1.70
C VAL A 16 -12.61 4.96 -3.11
N ILE A 17 -12.01 3.79 -3.29
CA ILE A 17 -11.48 3.29 -4.56
C ILE A 17 -12.57 2.56 -5.34
N SER A 18 -13.41 1.80 -4.63
CA SER A 18 -14.50 1.05 -5.24
C SER A 18 -15.62 0.78 -4.24
N GLN A 19 -16.79 0.43 -4.77
CA GLN A 19 -17.97 0.11 -3.98
C GLN A 19 -18.74 -1.06 -4.58
N SER A 20 -19.54 -1.71 -3.75
CA SER A 20 -20.57 -2.67 -4.15
C SER A 20 -21.86 -2.36 -3.40
N PRO A 21 -23.01 -2.15 -4.07
CA PRO A 21 -23.20 -2.23 -5.53
C PRO A 21 -22.45 -1.14 -6.31
N SER A 22 -22.18 -1.43 -7.58
CA SER A 22 -21.53 -0.51 -8.51
C SER A 22 -22.43 0.69 -8.83
N GLU A 23 -21.84 1.74 -9.41
CA GLU A 23 -22.60 2.90 -9.86
C GLU A 23 -23.73 2.50 -10.82
N GLY A 24 -24.93 3.04 -10.59
CA GLY A 24 -26.11 2.75 -11.40
C GLY A 24 -26.82 1.44 -11.07
N GLU A 25 -26.24 0.58 -10.23
CA GLU A 25 -26.94 -0.62 -9.76
C GLU A 25 -28.00 -0.28 -8.71
N LYS A 26 -29.09 -1.05 -8.70
CA LYS A 26 -30.17 -0.88 -7.72
C LYS A 26 -29.76 -1.50 -6.40
N PHE A 27 -29.93 -0.74 -5.32
CA PHE A 27 -29.81 -1.22 -3.95
C PHE A 27 -31.18 -1.14 -3.26
N ASN A 28 -31.54 -2.18 -2.50
CA ASN A 28 -32.75 -2.17 -1.67
C ASN A 28 -32.38 -1.80 -0.22
N PRO A 29 -32.76 -0.59 0.27
CA PRO A 29 -32.45 -0.16 1.63
C PRO A 29 -33.07 -1.03 2.72
N ASP A 30 -34.23 -1.62 2.46
CA ASP A 30 -34.96 -2.51 3.38
C ASP A 30 -34.54 -3.98 3.22
N GLY A 31 -33.59 -4.25 2.32
CA GLY A 31 -33.04 -5.58 2.07
C GLY A 31 -32.04 -6.04 3.13
N LYS A 32 -31.58 -7.28 3.00
CA LYS A 32 -30.54 -7.86 3.90
C LYS A 32 -29.12 -7.69 3.36
N SER A 33 -28.96 -7.17 2.16
CA SER A 33 -27.65 -7.03 1.50
C SER A 33 -26.86 -5.87 2.08
N ASN A 34 -25.54 -6.03 2.18
CA ASN A 34 -24.64 -4.99 2.66
C ASN A 34 -24.03 -4.20 1.49
N ILE A 35 -23.84 -2.89 1.71
CA ILE A 35 -22.92 -2.08 0.90
C ILE A 35 -21.50 -2.34 1.38
N THR A 36 -20.58 -2.55 0.43
CA THR A 36 -19.14 -2.69 0.69
C THR A 36 -18.39 -1.51 0.06
N LEU A 37 -17.47 -0.91 0.80
CA LEU A 37 -16.59 0.16 0.32
C LEU A 37 -15.14 -0.28 0.46
N SER A 38 -14.36 -0.13 -0.60
CA SER A 38 -12.91 -0.32 -0.59
C SER A 38 -12.24 1.04 -0.44
N ILE A 39 -11.45 1.21 0.62
CA ILE A 39 -10.82 2.49 0.98
C ILE A 39 -9.31 2.38 0.85
N ALA A 40 -8.70 3.39 0.23
CA ALA A 40 -7.26 3.55 0.15
C ALA A 40 -6.67 3.78 1.53
N VAL A 41 -5.67 2.98 1.89
CA VAL A 41 -4.83 3.20 3.07
C VAL A 41 -3.38 3.29 2.62
N SER A 42 -2.64 4.22 3.24
CA SER A 42 -1.20 4.32 3.05
C SER A 42 -0.49 3.34 3.97
N ASP A 43 0.46 2.58 3.42
CA ASP A 43 1.39 1.77 4.21
C ASP A 43 2.81 2.33 4.03
N THR A 44 2.96 3.59 4.43
CA THR A 44 4.26 4.26 4.39
C THR A 44 5.10 3.84 5.59
N ILE A 45 6.33 3.46 5.30
CA ILE A 45 7.37 3.20 6.30
C ILE A 45 8.29 4.40 6.42
N ILE A 46 8.77 4.68 7.63
CA ILE A 46 9.79 5.70 7.85
C ILE A 46 11.12 5.16 7.34
N MET A 47 11.75 5.89 6.42
CA MET A 47 13.05 5.51 5.88
C MET A 47 14.13 5.61 6.97
N PRO A 48 14.84 4.52 7.30
CA PRO A 48 15.93 4.56 8.26
C PRO A 48 17.15 5.27 7.67
N ILE A 49 18.01 5.82 8.53
CA ILE A 49 19.35 6.25 8.12
C ILE A 49 20.19 5.01 7.81
N VAL A 50 20.63 4.90 6.57
CA VAL A 50 21.55 3.83 6.10
C VAL A 50 22.86 4.42 5.57
N ILE A 51 23.08 5.71 5.79
CA ILE A 51 24.33 6.40 5.46
C ILE A 51 25.43 5.83 6.37
N GLU A 52 26.63 5.63 5.80
CA GLU A 52 27.78 4.98 6.46
C GLU A 52 27.61 3.48 6.79
N SER A 53 26.46 2.87 6.46
CA SER A 53 26.27 1.41 6.55
C SER A 53 26.96 0.71 5.37
N THR A 54 27.41 -0.53 5.59
CA THR A 54 27.80 -1.40 4.47
C THR A 54 26.58 -1.72 3.61
N TYR A 55 26.79 -2.10 2.35
CA TYR A 55 25.70 -2.50 1.46
C TYR A 55 24.85 -3.63 2.06
N ALA A 56 25.49 -4.63 2.67
CA ALA A 56 24.80 -5.76 3.29
C ALA A 56 23.91 -5.30 4.45
N GLU A 57 24.40 -4.40 5.30
CA GLU A 57 23.61 -3.83 6.42
C GLU A 57 22.44 -2.98 5.92
N ALA A 58 22.67 -2.15 4.89
CA ALA A 58 21.62 -1.35 4.28
C ALA A 58 20.51 -2.23 3.67
N VAL A 59 20.87 -3.27 2.90
CA VAL A 59 19.91 -4.22 2.34
C VAL A 59 19.15 -4.95 3.44
N ASN A 60 19.85 -5.46 4.45
CA ASN A 60 19.19 -6.15 5.57
C ASN A 60 18.21 -5.25 6.31
N THR A 61 18.58 -3.98 6.53
CA THR A 61 17.70 -3.01 7.19
C THR A 61 16.45 -2.72 6.36
N LEU A 62 16.60 -2.50 5.05
CA LEU A 62 15.48 -2.18 4.16
C LEU A 62 14.57 -3.39 3.93
N THR A 63 15.13 -4.58 3.79
CA THR A 63 14.36 -5.82 3.63
C THR A 63 13.62 -6.21 4.91
N ALA A 64 14.18 -5.92 6.09
CA ALA A 64 13.48 -6.06 7.36
C ALA A 64 12.24 -5.16 7.48
N LEU A 65 12.18 -4.06 6.71
CA LEU A 65 10.99 -3.20 6.58
C LEU A 65 10.01 -3.67 5.50
N GLY A 66 10.24 -4.84 4.90
CA GLY A 66 9.39 -5.40 3.84
C GLY A 66 9.66 -4.83 2.44
N ILE A 67 10.72 -4.04 2.26
CA ILE A 67 11.10 -3.55 0.93
C ILE A 67 11.68 -4.69 0.10
N ASP A 68 11.10 -4.95 -1.07
CA ASP A 68 11.60 -5.95 -2.01
C ASP A 68 13.05 -5.60 -2.46
N PRO A 69 14.01 -6.53 -2.34
CA PRO A 69 15.39 -6.33 -2.78
C PRO A 69 15.53 -5.84 -4.24
N HIS A 70 14.62 -6.21 -5.15
CA HIS A 70 14.66 -5.77 -6.56
C HIS A 70 14.41 -4.27 -6.71
N ARG A 71 13.83 -3.64 -5.69
CA ARG A 71 13.63 -2.18 -5.64
C ARG A 71 14.86 -1.45 -5.10
N ILE A 72 15.88 -2.16 -4.61
CA ILE A 72 17.13 -1.60 -4.10
C ILE A 72 18.14 -1.54 -5.25
N LYS A 73 18.34 -0.35 -5.82
CA LYS A 73 19.32 -0.12 -6.89
C LYS A 73 20.68 0.23 -6.30
N VAL A 74 21.72 -0.41 -6.80
CA VAL A 74 23.11 -0.12 -6.44
C VAL A 74 23.82 0.48 -7.63
N TYR A 75 24.46 1.63 -7.43
CA TYR A 75 25.45 2.14 -8.36
C TYR A 75 26.82 1.68 -7.88
N ALA A 76 27.31 0.57 -8.44
CA ALA A 76 28.72 0.21 -8.32
C ALA A 76 29.45 0.91 -9.48
N PRO A 77 30.38 1.85 -9.23
CA PRO A 77 31.24 2.32 -10.29
C PRO A 77 31.99 1.11 -10.86
N SER A 78 31.85 0.87 -12.16
CA SER A 78 32.62 -0.15 -12.87
C SER A 78 34.10 0.11 -12.63
N THR A 79 34.77 -0.78 -11.89
CA THR A 79 36.22 -0.80 -11.75
C THR A 79 36.90 -1.18 -13.04
#